data_AF-A0A3Q0RZL9-F1
#
_entry.id   AF-A0A3Q0RZL9-F1
#
_cell.length_a   1.000
_cell.length_b   1.000
_cell.length_c   1.000
_cell.angle_alpha   90.00
_cell.angle_beta   90.00
_cell.angle_gamma   90.00
#
_symmetry.space_group_name_H-M   'P 1'
#
loop_
_entity.id
_entity.type
_entity.pdbx_description
1 polymer ?
#
loop_
_entity_poly.entity_id
_entity_poly.type
_entity_poly.pdbx_seq_one_letter_code
_entity_poly.pdbx_strand_id
1 'polypeptide(L)'
;CEVSPPTFSQVVFTDIPQSYPPSTNITCNYSLTAAFQPNPRDWVGIFKVGWSTTKDYHTFVWVEPCLDVVGEQTMTRHAFFKDYYLPKDEIEFYQFCYVDSTGQVRGASTPFCFKSPSEQSLESSPEDDLLVITTQVTNANHM
;
A
#
# COMPACT_ATOMS: atom_id res chain seq x y z
N CYS A 1 -13.87 -27.63 7.95
CA CYS A 1 -12.63 -27.38 7.19
C CYS A 1 -12.41 -25.88 7.19
N GLU A 2 -11.49 -25.40 8.04
CA GLU A 2 -11.18 -23.98 8.14
C GLU A 2 -10.44 -23.56 6.86
N VAL A 3 -11.04 -22.63 6.14
CA VAL A 3 -10.44 -22.08 4.92
C VAL A 3 -9.34 -21.14 5.38
N SER A 4 -8.08 -21.52 5.19
CA SER A 4 -6.95 -20.63 5.41
C SER A 4 -7.17 -19.36 4.59
N PRO A 5 -7.07 -18.15 5.16
CA PRO A 5 -7.22 -16.93 4.39
C PRO A 5 -6.20 -16.91 3.24
N PRO A 6 -6.53 -16.29 2.09
CA PRO A 6 -5.57 -16.14 1.01
C PRO A 6 -4.29 -15.50 1.56
N THR A 7 -3.13 -16.02 1.14
CA THR A 7 -1.80 -15.68 1.69
C THR A 7 -1.48 -14.18 1.68
N PHE A 8 -2.17 -13.41 0.85
CA PHE A 8 -1.99 -11.96 0.65
C PHE A 8 -2.90 -11.07 1.51
N SER A 9 -3.74 -11.62 2.38
CA SER A 9 -4.70 -10.85 3.20
C SER A 9 -4.48 -11.06 4.71
N GLN A 10 -3.28 -11.49 5.09
CA GLN A 10 -2.92 -11.73 6.49
C GLN A 10 -2.50 -10.45 7.21
N VAL A 11 -2.08 -9.43 6.46
CA VAL A 11 -1.74 -8.09 6.94
C VAL A 11 -2.60 -7.05 6.23
N VAL A 12 -3.24 -6.18 7.01
CA VAL A 12 -4.14 -5.14 6.50
C VAL A 12 -3.58 -3.77 6.88
N PHE A 13 -3.20 -2.98 5.88
CA PHE A 13 -2.82 -1.59 6.06
C PHE A 13 -4.05 -0.71 6.21
N THR A 14 -4.03 0.25 7.14
CA THR A 14 -5.16 1.14 7.43
C THR A 14 -4.74 2.60 7.35
N ASP A 15 -5.72 3.48 7.11
CA ASP A 15 -5.54 4.94 7.12
C ASP A 15 -4.46 5.43 6.15
N ILE A 16 -4.39 4.81 4.97
CA ILE A 16 -3.43 5.17 3.93
C ILE A 16 -4.00 6.32 3.11
N PRO A 17 -3.43 7.54 3.19
CA PRO A 17 -3.88 8.66 2.40
C PRO A 17 -3.50 8.46 0.92
N GLN A 18 -4.16 9.18 0.02
CA GLN A 18 -3.77 9.18 -1.40
C GLN A 18 -2.38 9.78 -1.64
N SER A 19 -1.87 10.57 -0.68
CA SER A 19 -0.53 11.10 -0.74
C SER A 19 0.04 11.48 0.62
N TYR A 20 1.36 11.48 0.70
CA TYR A 20 2.12 11.99 1.84
C TYR A 20 2.87 13.26 1.45
N PRO A 21 3.03 14.24 2.36
CA PRO A 21 3.86 15.41 2.11
C PRO A 21 5.32 15.01 1.89
N PRO A 22 6.02 15.60 0.90
CA PRO A 22 7.45 15.41 0.73
C PRO A 22 8.23 15.83 1.98
N SER A 23 9.43 15.28 2.15
CA SER A 23 10.36 15.66 3.23
C SER A 23 9.79 15.53 4.65
N THR A 24 8.83 14.62 4.85
CA THR A 24 8.22 14.34 6.16
C THR A 24 8.32 12.86 6.48
N ASN A 25 8.61 12.51 7.73
CA ASN A 25 8.59 11.12 8.17
C ASN A 25 7.18 10.52 8.03
N ILE A 26 7.09 9.23 7.72
CA ILE A 26 5.81 8.54 7.56
C ILE A 26 5.64 7.49 8.66
N THR A 27 4.48 7.50 9.29
CA THR A 27 3.99 6.38 10.10
C THR A 27 2.89 5.67 9.31
N CYS A 28 3.13 4.40 8.97
CA CYS A 28 2.16 3.54 8.32
C CYS A 28 1.53 2.59 9.34
N ASN A 29 0.20 2.56 9.42
CA ASN A 29 -0.53 1.67 10.32
C ASN A 29 -0.90 0.37 9.61
N TYR A 30 -0.78 -0.75 10.32
CA TYR A 30 -1.23 -2.04 9.84
C TYR A 30 -1.69 -2.95 10.98
N SER A 31 -2.49 -3.95 10.65
CA SER A 31 -2.99 -4.95 11.58
C SER A 31 -2.71 -6.35 11.04
N LEU A 32 -2.56 -7.32 11.95
CA LEU A 32 -2.35 -8.72 11.59
C LEU A 32 -3.63 -9.50 11.86
N THR A 33 -3.99 -10.40 10.95
CA THR A 33 -5.06 -11.38 11.22
C THR A 33 -4.69 -12.28 12.40
N ALA A 34 -5.68 -12.78 13.14
CA ALA A 34 -5.46 -13.52 14.39
C ALA A 34 -4.55 -14.76 14.26
N ALA A 35 -4.50 -15.38 13.07
CA ALA A 35 -3.67 -16.55 12.81
C ALA A 35 -2.24 -16.22 12.34
N PHE A 36 -1.93 -14.94 12.07
CA PHE A 36 -0.65 -14.55 11.51
C PHE A 36 0.34 -14.13 12.61
N GLN A 37 1.40 -14.92 12.77
CA GLN A 37 2.46 -14.65 13.74
C GLN A 37 3.62 -13.91 13.06
N PRO A 38 3.94 -12.66 13.47
CA PRO A 38 5.06 -11.92 12.90
C PRO A 38 6.40 -12.51 13.34
N ASN A 39 7.39 -12.45 12.46
CA ASN A 39 8.79 -12.80 12.70
C ASN A 39 9.67 -11.53 12.76
N PRO A 40 10.73 -11.48 13.58
CA PRO A 40 11.66 -10.35 13.61
C PRO A 40 12.40 -10.09 12.28
N ARG A 41 12.40 -11.05 11.34
CA ARG A 41 12.93 -10.89 9.97
C ARG A 41 11.84 -10.51 8.95
N ASP A 42 10.61 -10.30 9.40
CA ASP A 42 9.58 -9.68 8.57
C ASP A 42 9.87 -8.18 8.45
N TRP A 43 9.40 -7.57 7.38
CA TRP A 43 9.66 -6.17 7.10
C TRP A 43 8.52 -5.53 6.31
N VAL A 44 8.39 -4.21 6.47
CA VAL A 44 7.48 -3.40 5.67
C VAL A 44 8.30 -2.57 4.70
N GLY A 45 8.04 -2.74 3.41
CA GLY A 45 8.70 -2.00 2.34
C GLY A 45 7.79 -0.98 1.69
N ILE A 46 8.39 0.07 1.14
CA ILE A 46 7.76 0.97 0.17
C ILE A 46 8.20 0.51 -1.22
N PHE A 47 7.22 0.21 -2.07
CA PHE A 47 7.44 -0.28 -3.43
C PHE A 47 6.80 0.67 -4.44
N LYS A 48 7.50 0.95 -5.55
CA LYS A 48 6.88 1.62 -6.70
C LYS A 48 5.83 0.68 -7.30
N VAL A 49 4.64 1.19 -7.63
CA VAL A 49 3.56 0.41 -8.26
C VAL A 49 4.07 -0.20 -9.57
N GLY A 50 3.72 -1.48 -9.82
CA GLY A 50 4.24 -2.26 -10.95
C GLY A 50 5.55 -3.00 -10.68
N TRP A 51 6.03 -3.01 -9.43
CA TRP A 51 7.12 -3.88 -9.00
C TRP A 51 6.86 -5.36 -9.31
N SER A 52 7.91 -6.13 -9.57
CA SER A 52 7.82 -7.54 -9.97
C SER A 52 8.29 -8.49 -8.88
N THR A 53 9.28 -8.09 -8.09
CA THR A 53 9.86 -8.92 -7.03
C THR A 53 10.01 -8.14 -5.73
N THR A 54 10.10 -8.85 -4.61
CA THR A 54 10.37 -8.24 -3.30
C THR A 54 11.76 -7.59 -3.20
N LYS A 55 12.62 -7.72 -4.21
CA LYS A 55 13.91 -7.01 -4.29
C LYS A 55 13.77 -5.60 -4.87
N ASP A 56 12.61 -5.26 -5.42
CA ASP A 56 12.34 -3.98 -6.08
C ASP A 56 11.87 -2.91 -5.08
N TYR A 57 12.09 -3.12 -3.78
CA TYR A 57 11.73 -2.14 -2.75
C TYR A 57 12.56 -0.86 -2.92
N HIS A 58 11.96 0.29 -2.63
CA HIS A 58 12.66 1.56 -2.55
C HIS A 58 13.37 1.69 -1.20
N THR A 59 12.61 1.50 -0.12
CA THR A 59 13.12 1.48 1.26
C THR A 59 12.30 0.51 2.09
N PHE A 60 12.82 0.15 3.27
CA PHE A 60 12.14 -0.77 4.17
C PHE A 60 12.48 -0.50 5.64
N VAL A 61 11.64 -1.03 6.52
CA VAL A 61 11.90 -1.13 7.94
C VAL A 61 11.59 -2.54 8.44
N TRP A 62 12.39 -3.04 9.38
CA TRP A 62 12.11 -4.31 10.03
C TRP A 62 10.87 -4.18 10.92
N VAL A 63 10.09 -5.26 11.00
CA VAL A 63 8.97 -5.35 11.92
C VAL A 63 9.51 -5.44 13.34
N GLU A 64 9.02 -4.57 14.21
CA GLU A 64 9.41 -4.60 15.62
C GLU A 64 8.88 -5.88 16.30
N PRO A 65 9.68 -6.53 17.16
CA PRO A 65 9.24 -7.68 17.92
C PRO A 65 8.01 -7.35 18.76
N CYS A 66 7.07 -8.29 18.86
CA CYS A 66 6.06 -8.25 19.91
C CYS A 66 6.72 -8.33 21.28
N LEU A 67 6.80 -7.19 21.96
CA LEU A 67 7.03 -7.17 23.41
C LEU A 67 5.65 -7.15 24.05
N ASP A 68 5.09 -8.34 24.28
CA ASP A 68 3.95 -8.68 25.14
C ASP A 68 2.72 -7.76 25.14
N VAL A 69 1.60 -8.22 24.57
CA VAL A 69 0.28 -7.95 25.16
C VAL A 69 -0.58 -9.21 25.11
N VAL A 70 -0.79 -9.78 26.30
CA VAL A 70 -1.81 -10.79 26.57
C VAL A 70 -3.18 -10.15 26.30
N GLY A 71 -3.82 -10.54 25.21
CA GLY A 71 -5.19 -10.15 24.88
C GLY A 71 -5.48 -10.29 23.40
N GLU A 72 -6.52 -11.06 23.06
CA GLU A 72 -7.03 -11.30 21.71
C GLU A 72 -7.63 -10.03 21.07
N GLN A 73 -6.83 -8.98 20.93
CA GLN A 73 -7.20 -7.78 20.20
C GLN A 73 -6.26 -7.66 19.01
N THR A 74 -6.83 -7.45 17.83
CA THR A 74 -6.12 -7.10 16.60
C THR A 74 -5.33 -5.82 16.85
N MET A 75 -4.12 -5.96 17.38
CA MET A 75 -3.32 -4.85 17.85
C MET A 75 -2.79 -4.10 16.63
N THR A 76 -3.23 -2.85 16.45
CA THR A 76 -2.68 -1.96 15.43
C THR A 76 -1.19 -1.78 15.67
N ARG A 77 -0.41 -1.98 14.61
CA ARG A 77 1.04 -1.84 14.57
C ARG A 77 1.40 -0.68 13.65
N HIS A 78 2.64 -0.22 13.78
CA HIS A 78 3.17 0.88 13.00
C HIS A 78 4.52 0.51 12.38
N ALA A 79 4.75 1.04 11.19
CA ALA A 79 6.05 1.08 10.53
C ALA A 79 6.45 2.55 10.36
N PHE A 80 7.63 2.92 10.86
CA PHE A 80 8.11 4.30 10.87
C PHE A 80 9.24 4.51 9.85
N PHE A 81 8.98 5.29 8.80
CA PHE A 81 9.93 5.59 7.74
C PHE A 81 10.47 7.01 7.89
N LYS A 82 11.80 7.15 7.86
CA LYS A 82 12.45 8.46 7.92
C LYS A 82 12.51 9.12 6.54
N ASP A 83 12.27 10.43 6.51
CA ASP A 83 12.16 11.24 5.29
C ASP A 83 13.29 11.04 4.28
N TYR A 84 14.53 10.91 4.74
CA TYR A 84 15.70 10.87 3.90
C TYR A 84 15.86 9.54 3.15
N TYR A 85 15.06 8.53 3.48
CA TYR A 85 14.93 7.28 2.74
C TYR A 85 13.69 7.22 1.85
N LEU A 86 12.82 8.23 1.88
CA LEU A 86 11.59 8.23 1.11
C LEU A 86 11.85 8.63 -0.35
N PRO A 87 11.01 8.14 -1.29
CA PRO A 87 11.01 8.61 -2.66
C PRO A 87 10.90 10.13 -2.75
N LYS A 88 11.62 10.71 -3.71
CA LYS A 88 11.60 12.14 -4.03
C LYS A 88 10.87 12.45 -5.34
N ASP A 89 10.51 11.41 -6.08
CA ASP A 89 9.80 11.53 -7.35
C ASP A 89 8.30 11.70 -7.10
N GLU A 90 7.77 12.89 -7.38
CA GLU A 90 6.38 13.28 -7.07
C GLU A 90 5.35 12.73 -8.08
N ILE A 91 5.83 12.19 -9.21
CA ILE A 91 4.99 11.66 -10.30
C ILE A 91 4.61 10.19 -10.07
N GLU A 92 5.41 9.48 -9.28
CA GLU A 92 5.31 8.03 -9.16
C GLU A 92 4.39 7.61 -8.01
N PHE A 93 3.65 6.51 -8.24
CA PHE A 93 2.84 5.89 -7.20
C PHE A 93 3.61 4.78 -6.49
N TYR A 94 3.42 4.72 -5.18
CA TYR A 94 4.04 3.76 -4.28
C TYR A 94 2.96 3.06 -3.46
N GLN A 95 3.32 1.95 -2.83
CA GLN A 95 2.48 1.24 -1.88
C GLN A 95 3.35 0.61 -0.79
N PHE A 96 2.77 0.41 0.40
CA PHE A 96 3.38 -0.40 1.43
C PHE A 96 3.16 -1.87 1.11
N CYS A 97 4.14 -2.71 1.35
CA CYS A 97 3.98 -4.17 1.33
C CYS A 97 4.62 -4.76 2.58
N TYR A 98 3.89 -5.67 3.24
CA TYR A 98 4.43 -6.49 4.31
C TYR A 98 5.03 -7.75 3.71
N VAL A 99 6.32 -7.98 3.93
CA VAL A 99 7.06 -9.14 3.43
C VAL A 99 7.52 -9.98 4.61
N ASP A 100 7.19 -11.26 4.59
CA ASP A 100 7.61 -12.17 5.64
C ASP A 100 9.07 -12.61 5.50
N SER A 101 9.56 -13.32 6.51
CA SER A 101 10.91 -13.86 6.61
C SER A 101 11.25 -14.90 5.53
N THR A 102 10.26 -15.40 4.78
CA THR A 102 10.43 -16.29 3.62
C THR A 102 10.45 -15.52 2.30
N GLY A 103 10.24 -14.20 2.33
CA GLY A 103 10.20 -13.34 1.16
C GLY A 103 8.83 -13.25 0.48
N GLN A 104 7.75 -13.73 1.12
CA GLN A 104 6.40 -13.67 0.59
C GLN A 104 5.67 -12.40 1.04
N VAL A 105 4.89 -11.81 0.13
CA VAL A 105 4.03 -10.67 0.47
C VAL A 105 2.77 -11.15 1.17
N ARG A 106 2.50 -10.58 2.35
CA ARG A 106 1.37 -10.93 3.22
C ARG A 106 0.27 -9.87 3.28
N GLY A 107 0.54 -8.71 2.70
CA GLY A 107 -0.40 -7.60 2.54
C GLY A 107 0.22 -6.48 1.69
N ALA A 108 -0.62 -5.70 1.03
CA ALA A 108 -0.24 -4.50 0.30
C ALA A 108 -1.28 -3.39 0.57
N SER A 109 -0.83 -2.14 0.68
CA SER A 109 -1.72 -0.99 0.84
C SER A 109 -2.38 -0.60 -0.48
N THR A 110 -3.37 0.29 -0.40
CA THR A 110 -3.74 1.12 -1.55
C THR A 110 -2.54 1.98 -1.99
N PRO A 111 -2.42 2.30 -3.29
CA PRO A 111 -1.38 3.20 -3.78
C PRO A 111 -1.49 4.61 -3.19
N PHE A 112 -0.34 5.26 -3.05
CA PHE A 112 -0.18 6.66 -2.64
C PHE A 112 0.99 7.30 -3.41
N CYS A 113 1.06 8.63 -3.44
CA CYS A 113 2.20 9.37 -4.00
C CYS A 113 2.81 10.32 -2.97
N PHE A 114 3.89 11.01 -3.34
CA PHE A 114 4.52 12.04 -2.51
C PHE A 114 4.26 13.40 -3.16
N LYS A 115 3.33 14.19 -2.61
CA LYS A 115 2.90 15.47 -3.19
C LYS A 115 2.62 16.50 -2.12
N SER A 116 2.92 17.75 -2.42
CA SER A 116 2.54 18.87 -1.55
C SER A 116 1.01 19.00 -1.52
N PRO A 117 0.42 19.52 -0.42
CA PRO A 117 -1.03 19.77 -0.34
C PRO A 117 -1.56 20.67 -1.46
N SER A 118 -0.74 21.60 -1.98
CA SER A 118 -1.08 22.48 -3.10
C SER A 118 -1.28 21.73 -4.42
N GLU A 119 -0.51 20.69 -4.67
CA GLU A 119 -0.57 19.90 -5.92
C GLU A 119 -1.74 18.92 -5.92
N GLN A 120 -2.10 18.39 -4.75
CA GLN A 120 -3.27 17.51 -4.60
C GLN A 120 -4.57 18.20 -5.05
N SER A 121 -4.71 19.49 -4.77
CA SER A 121 -5.91 20.26 -5.17
C SER A 121 -6.00 20.53 -6.67
N LEU A 122 -4.87 20.54 -7.39
CA LEU A 122 -4.82 20.85 -8.81
C LEU A 122 -5.21 19.66 -9.70
N GLU A 123 -4.85 18.43 -9.30
CA GLU A 123 -5.22 17.22 -10.05
C GLU A 123 -6.66 16.75 -9.78
N SER A 124 -7.28 17.21 -8.69
CA SER A 124 -8.69 16.92 -8.40
C SER A 124 -9.68 17.80 -9.19
N SER A 125 -9.25 18.46 -10.27
CA SER A 125 -10.15 19.17 -11.17
C SER A 125 -11.04 18.16 -11.90
N PRO A 126 -12.37 18.19 -11.75
CA PRO A 126 -13.30 17.20 -12.31
C PRO A 126 -13.40 17.23 -13.86
N GLU A 127 -12.55 17.99 -14.53
CA GLU A 127 -12.51 18.14 -15.99
C GLU A 127 -11.69 17.04 -16.69
N ASP A 128 -10.76 16.37 -16.02
CA ASP A 128 -9.89 15.33 -16.63
C ASP A 128 -10.47 13.90 -16.57
N ASP A 129 -11.55 13.66 -15.82
CA ASP A 129 -12.15 12.32 -15.65
C ASP A 129 -13.28 11.99 -16.66
N LEU A 130 -13.57 12.87 -17.63
CA LEU A 130 -14.66 12.65 -18.58
C LEU A 130 -14.20 11.84 -19.82
N LEU A 131 -14.12 10.52 -19.67
CA LEU A 131 -14.01 9.59 -20.81
C LEU A 131 -15.39 9.42 -21.49
N VAL A 132 -15.65 10.21 -22.53
CA VAL A 132 -16.87 10.05 -23.37
C VAL A 132 -16.71 8.84 -24.29
N ILE A 133 -17.33 7.71 -23.92
CA ILE A 133 -17.45 6.53 -24.79
C ILE A 133 -18.68 6.71 -25.69
N THR A 134 -18.48 7.03 -26.96
CA THR A 134 -19.56 7.02 -27.97
C THR A 134 -19.54 5.72 -28.76
N THR A 135 -20.55 4.87 -28.54
CA THR A 135 -20.78 3.67 -29.35
C THR A 135 -21.62 4.02 -30.57
N GLN A 136 -21.09 3.82 -31.77
CA GLN A 136 -21.86 3.96 -33.01
C GLN A 136 -22.66 2.67 -33.25
N VAL A 137 -23.99 2.76 -33.20
CA VAL A 137 -24.88 1.67 -33.61
C VAL A 137 -25.00 1.70 -35.13
N THR A 138 -24.40 0.73 -35.81
CA THR A 138 -24.62 0.51 -37.24
C THR A 138 -25.93 -0.25 -37.41
N ASN A 139 -27.00 0.45 -37.80
CA ASN A 139 -28.22 -0.20 -38.26
C ASN A 139 -27.93 -0.90 -39.60
N ALA A 140 -27.74 -2.22 -39.55
CA ALA A 140 -27.79 -3.06 -40.73
C ALA A 140 -29.26 -3.16 -41.19
N ASN A 141 -29.64 -2.30 -42.12
CA ASN A 141 -30.84 -2.54 -42.93
C ASN A 141 -30.55 -3.75 -43.82
N HIS A 142 -31.22 -4.87 -43.57
CA HIS A 142 -31.28 -5.97 -44.53
C HIS A 142 -32.61 -5.91 -45.29
N MET A 143 -32.50 -6.12 -46.60
CA MET A 143 -33.57 -6.16 -47.62
C MET A 143 -34.68 -7.16 -47.31
#